data_AF-A0ABD6XJH2-F1
#
_entry.id   AF-A0ABD6XJH2-F1
#
_cell.length_a   1.000
_cell.length_b   1.000
_cell.length_c   1.000
_cell.angle_alpha   90.00
_cell.angle_beta   90.00
_cell.angle_gamma   90.00
#
_symmetry.space_group_name_H-M   'P 1'
#
loop_
_entity.id
_entity.type
_entity.pdbx_description
1 polymer ?
#
loop_
_entity_poly.entity_id
_entity_poly.type
_entity_poly.pdbx_seq_one_letter_code
_entity_poly.pdbx_strand_id
1 'polypeptide(L)'
;MVAHERLIKIPVPDFNEVIDNEITSESFCLCYQFNIDDSGYGRYGFDTEKAKDLLKNLFPDLYCYDDKIKTLVKKKSLDSQGLYFFENWEKIKAELDSYKLTIKKNEILARKGMAIKNCNEKPRLFEVYENGKLSSNVVDELISLDCGFFIVNNYMPQGGKCLIFIDASHLDKIQLAAKNMDIKFDDLPSIDSLKAW
;
A
#
# COMPACT_ATOMS: atom_id res chain seq x y z
N MET A 1 9.00 31.26 5.30
CA MET A 1 9.00 30.10 6.21
C MET A 1 9.65 28.97 5.43
N VAL A 2 10.78 28.44 5.88
CA VAL A 2 11.44 27.33 5.18
C VAL A 2 10.67 26.07 5.55
N ALA A 3 9.92 25.50 4.60
CA ALA A 3 9.24 24.25 4.82
C ALA A 3 10.28 23.13 4.70
N HIS A 4 10.80 22.67 5.83
CA HIS A 4 11.61 21.47 5.87
C HIS A 4 10.68 20.26 5.75
N GLU A 5 11.00 19.38 4.81
CA GLU A 5 10.28 18.13 4.56
C GLU A 5 11.26 16.96 4.62
N ARG A 6 10.81 15.83 5.17
CA ARG A 6 11.62 14.61 5.27
C ARG A 6 10.78 13.37 5.08
N LEU A 7 11.42 12.34 4.54
CA LEU A 7 10.93 10.98 4.49
C LEU A 7 11.63 10.19 5.61
N ILE A 8 10.86 9.46 6.40
CA ILE A 8 11.35 8.76 7.59
C ILE A 8 11.06 7.27 7.42
N LYS A 9 12.11 6.46 7.50
CA LYS A 9 12.00 5.01 7.65
C LYS A 9 11.98 4.66 9.14
N ILE A 10 11.04 3.79 9.51
CA ILE A 10 10.93 3.17 10.83
C ILE A 10 10.62 1.68 10.67
N PRO A 11 10.96 0.82 11.64
CA PRO A 11 10.42 -0.54 11.66
C PRO A 11 8.89 -0.49 11.77
N VAL A 12 8.23 -1.55 11.28
CA VAL A 12 6.78 -1.67 11.46
C VAL A 12 6.47 -1.78 12.95
N PRO A 13 5.53 -0.98 13.50
CA PRO A 13 5.24 -1.00 14.93
C PRO A 13 4.73 -2.36 15.42
N ASP A 14 5.10 -2.75 16.65
CA ASP A 14 4.67 -4.03 17.26
C ASP A 14 3.15 -4.13 17.43
N PHE A 15 2.47 -3.00 17.62
CA PHE A 15 1.01 -2.91 17.70
C PHE A 15 0.33 -2.85 16.32
N ASN A 16 1.04 -3.20 15.24
CA ASN A 16 0.46 -3.24 13.92
C ASN A 16 -0.62 -4.33 13.82
N GLU A 17 -1.87 -3.91 13.74
CA GLU A 17 -3.00 -4.83 13.58
C GLU A 17 -3.44 -4.98 12.12
N VAL A 18 -2.69 -4.44 11.16
CA VAL A 18 -3.11 -4.36 9.76
C VAL A 18 -2.87 -5.65 8.97
N ILE A 19 -1.90 -6.47 9.39
CA ILE A 19 -1.51 -7.72 8.71
C ILE A 19 -1.58 -8.84 9.73
N ASP A 20 -2.09 -10.00 9.32
CA ASP A 20 -2.17 -11.19 10.17
C ASP A 20 -0.86 -12.00 10.23
N ASN A 21 0.15 -11.62 9.43
CA ASN A 21 1.44 -12.30 9.35
C ASN A 21 2.44 -11.76 10.38
N GLU A 22 3.40 -12.58 10.78
CA GLU A 22 4.58 -12.09 11.49
C GLU A 22 5.37 -11.19 10.54
N ILE A 23 5.51 -9.92 10.93
CA ILE A 23 6.31 -8.93 10.22
C ILE A 23 7.77 -9.40 10.25
N THR A 24 8.36 -9.59 9.08
CA THR A 24 9.77 -9.98 8.97
C THR A 24 10.68 -8.81 9.38
N SER A 25 11.93 -9.10 9.74
CA SER A 25 12.93 -8.07 10.06
C SER A 25 13.23 -7.10 8.90
N GLU A 26 12.80 -7.42 7.68
CA GLU A 26 13.01 -6.61 6.48
C GLU A 26 11.83 -5.68 6.18
N SER A 27 10.68 -5.89 6.84
CA SER A 27 9.53 -5.01 6.70
C SER A 27 9.78 -3.65 7.34
N PHE A 28 9.31 -2.58 6.71
CA PHE A 28 9.48 -1.22 7.22
C PHE A 28 8.31 -0.32 6.87
N CYS A 29 8.16 0.76 7.64
CA CYS A 29 7.22 1.84 7.34
C CYS A 29 7.96 3.06 6.82
N LEU A 30 7.35 3.74 5.85
CA LEU A 30 7.72 5.08 5.44
C LEU A 30 6.65 6.07 5.85
N CYS A 31 7.06 7.11 6.56
CA CYS A 31 6.19 8.21 6.94
C CYS A 31 6.81 9.52 6.43
N TYR A 32 5.97 10.46 6.01
CA TYR A 32 6.41 11.76 5.49
C TYR A 32 6.09 12.85 6.50
N GLN A 33 7.05 13.72 6.80
CA GLN A 33 6.86 14.86 7.70
C GLN A 33 7.17 16.17 6.98
N PHE A 34 6.33 17.19 7.18
CA PHE A 34 6.44 18.50 6.54
C PHE A 34 6.13 19.64 7.51
N ASN A 35 6.52 20.86 7.11
CA ASN A 35 6.47 22.06 7.95
C ASN A 35 7.19 21.85 9.29
N ILE A 36 8.38 21.25 9.22
CA ILE A 36 9.16 20.91 10.41
C ILE A 36 9.79 22.18 10.99
N ASP A 37 9.57 22.42 12.28
CA ASP A 37 10.18 23.52 13.03
C ASP A 37 11.57 23.16 13.58
N ASP A 38 12.25 24.14 14.19
CA ASP A 38 13.58 23.96 14.78
C ASP A 38 13.60 22.95 15.94
N SER A 39 12.44 22.61 16.50
CA SER A 39 12.26 21.62 17.57
C SER A 39 11.91 20.22 17.03
N GLY A 40 11.79 20.05 15.71
CA GLY A 40 11.48 18.80 15.04
C GLY A 40 10.00 18.44 14.98
N TYR A 41 9.10 19.36 15.36
CA TYR A 41 7.66 19.18 15.25
C TYR A 41 7.18 19.57 13.86
N GLY A 42 6.23 18.80 13.31
CA GLY A 42 5.68 19.03 11.99
C GLY A 42 4.60 18.02 11.68
N ARG A 43 3.74 18.36 10.72
CA ARG A 43 2.62 17.51 10.28
C ARG A 43 3.14 16.26 9.59
N TYR A 44 2.42 15.16 9.77
CA TYR A 44 2.66 13.92 9.05
C TYR A 44 1.63 13.71 7.94
N GLY A 45 2.10 13.19 6.80
CA GLY A 45 1.27 12.84 5.66
C GLY A 45 1.89 13.23 4.32
N PHE A 46 1.39 12.60 3.26
CA PHE A 46 1.85 12.81 1.88
C PHE A 46 0.99 13.84 1.13
N ASP A 47 0.66 14.96 1.79
CA ASP A 47 -0.33 15.91 1.28
C ASP A 47 0.29 17.16 0.63
N THR A 48 1.60 17.37 0.77
CA THR A 48 2.34 18.45 0.09
C THR A 48 2.53 18.14 -1.39
N GLU A 49 2.72 19.17 -2.22
CA GLU A 49 3.04 18.96 -3.64
C GLU A 49 4.35 18.19 -3.82
N LYS A 50 5.35 18.46 -2.98
CA LYS A 50 6.63 17.75 -2.99
C LYS A 50 6.48 16.26 -2.67
N ALA A 51 5.64 15.91 -1.68
CA ALA A 51 5.31 14.52 -1.36
C ALA A 51 4.52 13.83 -2.48
N LYS A 52 3.55 14.52 -3.09
CA LYS A 52 2.79 13.99 -4.23
C LYS A 52 3.68 13.74 -5.44
N ASP A 53 4.60 14.65 -5.75
CA ASP A 53 5.57 14.49 -6.83
C ASP A 53 6.52 13.31 -6.55
N LEU A 54 6.97 13.14 -5.30
CA LEU A 54 7.76 11.98 -4.90
C LEU A 54 7.01 10.67 -5.15
N LEU A 55 5.76 10.58 -4.68
CA LEU A 55 4.92 9.40 -4.89
C LEU A 55 4.66 9.12 -6.36
N LYS A 56 4.43 10.15 -7.17
CA LYS A 56 4.20 10.02 -8.61
C LYS A 56 5.45 9.55 -9.36
N ASN A 57 6.64 10.00 -8.94
CA ASN A 57 7.91 9.55 -9.50
C ASN A 57 8.22 8.09 -9.12
N LEU A 58 7.89 7.68 -7.89
CA LEU A 58 8.11 6.32 -7.42
C LEU A 58 7.09 5.33 -8.00
N PHE A 59 5.83 5.74 -8.06
CA PHE A 59 4.69 4.89 -8.36
C PHE A 59 3.82 5.53 -9.47
N PRO A 60 4.31 5.57 -10.72
CA PRO A 60 3.60 6.23 -11.82
C PRO A 60 2.25 5.56 -12.14
N ASP A 61 2.16 4.24 -11.96
CA ASP A 61 0.96 3.44 -12.17
C ASP A 61 0.52 2.78 -10.86
N LEU A 62 -0.16 3.57 -10.03
CA LEU A 62 -0.67 3.14 -8.73
C LEU A 62 -2.10 2.60 -8.83
N TYR A 63 -2.35 1.44 -8.23
CA TYR A 63 -3.66 0.82 -8.12
C TYR A 63 -3.98 0.49 -6.67
N CYS A 64 -5.24 0.64 -6.28
CA CYS A 64 -5.74 0.23 -4.96
C CYS A 64 -6.74 -0.91 -5.13
N TYR A 65 -6.66 -1.93 -4.27
CA TYR A 65 -7.68 -2.96 -4.24
C TYR A 65 -8.97 -2.42 -3.60
N ASP A 66 -10.07 -2.47 -4.35
CA ASP A 66 -11.38 -2.07 -3.88
C ASP A 66 -12.21 -3.30 -3.49
N ASP A 67 -12.48 -3.44 -2.20
CA ASP A 67 -13.20 -4.60 -1.66
C ASP A 67 -14.68 -4.65 -2.05
N LYS A 68 -15.30 -3.50 -2.35
CA LYS A 68 -16.73 -3.45 -2.73
C LYS A 68 -16.93 -3.97 -4.14
N ILE A 69 -16.03 -3.61 -5.06
CA ILE A 69 -16.11 -4.05 -6.45
C ILE A 69 -15.18 -5.23 -6.78
N LYS A 70 -14.39 -5.70 -5.81
CA LYS A 70 -13.47 -6.86 -5.90
C LYS A 70 -12.55 -6.78 -7.13
N THR A 71 -11.90 -5.65 -7.34
CA THR A 71 -10.91 -5.43 -8.43
C THR A 71 -9.95 -4.30 -8.08
N LEU A 72 -8.90 -4.15 -8.90
CA LEU A 72 -7.94 -3.06 -8.79
C LEU A 72 -8.44 -1.80 -9.50
N VAL A 73 -8.39 -0.66 -8.80
CA VAL A 73 -8.80 0.66 -9.27
C VAL A 73 -7.57 1.56 -9.36
N LYS A 74 -7.37 2.19 -10.53
CA LYS A 74 -6.28 3.14 -10.72
C LYS A 74 -6.44 4.35 -9.80
N LYS A 75 -5.37 4.72 -9.10
CA LYS A 75 -5.32 5.85 -8.18
C LYS A 75 -4.31 6.87 -8.66
N LYS A 76 -4.59 8.15 -8.37
CA LYS A 76 -3.67 9.27 -8.59
C LYS A 76 -2.94 9.70 -7.30
N SER A 77 -3.43 9.24 -6.16
CA SER A 77 -2.98 9.65 -4.83
C SER A 77 -3.37 8.59 -3.79
N LEU A 78 -2.79 8.68 -2.59
CA LEU A 78 -3.10 7.85 -1.43
C LEU A 78 -4.27 8.44 -0.64
N ASP A 79 -5.49 8.23 -1.13
CA ASP A 79 -6.73 8.81 -0.58
C ASP A 79 -7.41 7.94 0.49
N SER A 80 -7.10 6.64 0.53
CA SER A 80 -7.64 5.71 1.52
C SER A 80 -6.57 4.80 2.13
N GLN A 81 -6.85 4.27 3.31
CA GLN A 81 -6.12 3.11 3.83
C GLN A 81 -6.41 1.87 2.97
N GLY A 82 -5.50 0.90 3.01
CA GLY A 82 -5.66 -0.38 2.32
C GLY A 82 -4.44 -0.80 1.52
N LEU A 83 -4.64 -1.80 0.66
CA LEU A 83 -3.61 -2.44 -0.15
C LEU A 83 -3.45 -1.77 -1.52
N TYR A 84 -2.24 -1.30 -1.79
CA TYR A 84 -1.87 -0.63 -3.03
C TYR A 84 -0.81 -1.40 -3.80
N PHE A 85 -0.88 -1.34 -5.12
CA PHE A 85 0.00 -2.01 -6.07
C PHE A 85 0.64 -0.98 -6.98
N PHE A 86 1.92 -1.16 -7.28
CA PHE A 86 2.69 -0.24 -8.12
C PHE A 86 3.55 -0.94 -9.18
N GLU A 87 3.79 -2.24 -9.06
CA GLU A 87 4.52 -3.06 -10.04
C GLU A 87 3.83 -4.43 -10.22
N ASN A 88 3.84 -4.97 -11.44
CA ASN A 88 3.32 -6.29 -11.81
C ASN A 88 1.85 -6.58 -11.44
N TRP A 89 1.02 -5.53 -11.29
CA TRP A 89 -0.40 -5.63 -10.90
C TRP A 89 -1.30 -6.17 -12.03
N GLU A 90 -0.84 -6.16 -13.28
CA GLU A 90 -1.62 -6.47 -14.48
C GLU A 90 -2.16 -7.90 -14.43
N LYS A 91 -1.33 -8.85 -13.97
CA LYS A 91 -1.70 -10.26 -13.85
C LYS A 91 -2.84 -10.44 -12.84
N ILE A 92 -2.72 -9.80 -11.67
CA ILE A 92 -3.74 -9.78 -10.63
C ILE A 92 -5.03 -9.17 -11.17
N LYS A 93 -4.94 -8.02 -11.84
CA LYS A 93 -6.11 -7.35 -12.38
C LYS A 93 -6.82 -8.21 -13.44
N ALA A 94 -6.06 -8.82 -14.34
CA ALA A 94 -6.61 -9.69 -15.38
C ALA A 94 -7.33 -10.91 -14.78
N GLU A 95 -6.77 -11.50 -13.73
CA GLU A 95 -7.40 -12.62 -13.02
C GLU A 95 -8.72 -12.22 -12.36
N LEU A 96 -8.72 -11.12 -11.60
CA LEU A 96 -9.91 -10.57 -10.94
C LEU A 96 -11.02 -10.24 -11.95
N ASP A 97 -10.67 -9.56 -13.03
CA ASP A 97 -11.64 -9.13 -14.05
C ASP A 97 -12.18 -10.33 -14.84
N SER A 98 -11.35 -11.34 -15.13
CA SER A 98 -11.74 -12.59 -15.79
C SER A 98 -12.71 -13.43 -14.94
N TYR A 99 -12.41 -13.59 -13.65
CA TYR A 99 -13.27 -14.30 -12.72
C TYR A 99 -14.63 -13.61 -12.58
N LYS A 100 -14.63 -12.28 -12.39
CA LYS A 100 -15.85 -11.47 -12.30
C LYS A 100 -16.71 -11.54 -13.57
N LEU A 101 -16.08 -11.52 -14.75
CA LEU A 101 -16.78 -11.67 -16.03
C LEU A 101 -17.44 -13.05 -16.14
N THR A 102 -16.75 -14.09 -15.68
CA THR A 102 -17.25 -15.47 -15.74
C THR A 102 -18.45 -15.67 -14.83
N ILE A 103 -18.42 -15.14 -13.61
CA ILE A 103 -19.58 -15.14 -12.71
C ILE A 103 -20.79 -14.46 -13.36
N LYS A 104 -20.61 -13.23 -13.87
CA LYS A 104 -21.71 -12.49 -14.52
C LYS A 104 -22.28 -13.22 -15.73
N LYS A 105 -21.42 -13.86 -16.53
CA LYS A 105 -21.88 -14.70 -17.67
C LYS A 105 -22.71 -15.88 -17.18
N ASN A 106 -22.27 -16.55 -16.11
CA ASN A 106 -23.00 -17.68 -15.52
C ASN A 106 -24.34 -17.26 -14.94
N GLU A 107 -24.44 -16.10 -14.28
CA GLU A 107 -25.72 -15.55 -13.80
C GLU A 107 -26.72 -15.33 -14.95
N ILE A 108 -26.25 -14.80 -16.09
CA ILE A 108 -27.09 -14.58 -17.28
C ILE A 108 -27.52 -15.92 -17.89
N LEU A 109 -26.61 -16.89 -18.00
CA LEU A 109 -26.92 -18.22 -18.55
C LEU A 109 -27.92 -18.96 -17.67
N ALA A 110 -27.75 -18.91 -16.35
CA ALA A 110 -28.68 -19.50 -15.39
C ALA A 110 -30.09 -18.90 -15.50
N ARG A 111 -30.21 -17.56 -15.62
CA ARG A 111 -31.50 -16.89 -15.86
C ARG A 111 -32.17 -17.28 -17.18
N LYS A 112 -31.38 -17.72 -18.17
CA LYS A 112 -31.87 -18.21 -19.46
C LYS A 112 -32.10 -19.72 -19.50
N GLY A 113 -31.91 -20.44 -18.38
CA GLY A 113 -32.01 -21.90 -18.34
C GLY A 113 -30.93 -22.63 -19.15
N MET A 114 -29.81 -21.96 -19.44
CA MET A 114 -28.70 -22.50 -20.22
C MET A 114 -27.63 -23.11 -19.31
N ALA A 115 -26.85 -24.05 -19.84
CA ALA A 115 -25.71 -24.62 -19.14
C ALA A 115 -24.68 -23.53 -18.78
N ILE A 116 -24.28 -23.50 -17.51
CA ILE A 116 -23.26 -22.59 -16.98
C ILE A 116 -21.86 -23.07 -17.41
N LYS A 117 -20.92 -22.14 -17.49
CA LYS A 117 -19.50 -22.46 -17.73
C LYS A 117 -18.82 -22.78 -16.41
N ASN A 118 -17.79 -23.64 -16.45
CA ASN A 118 -16.90 -23.80 -15.29
C ASN A 118 -16.25 -22.45 -14.98
N CYS A 119 -16.33 -22.05 -13.71
CA CYS A 119 -15.63 -20.88 -13.23
C CYS A 119 -14.18 -21.27 -12.93
N ASN A 120 -13.24 -20.37 -13.20
CA ASN A 120 -11.89 -20.52 -12.66
C ASN A 120 -11.94 -20.52 -11.14
N GLU A 121 -10.86 -20.97 -10.49
CA GLU A 121 -10.72 -20.83 -9.04
C GLU A 121 -10.92 -19.37 -8.62
N LYS A 122 -11.50 -19.18 -7.44
CA LYS A 122 -11.76 -17.86 -6.87
C LYS A 122 -10.40 -17.21 -6.58
N PRO A 123 -10.10 -16.02 -7.13
CA PRO A 123 -8.84 -15.32 -6.85
C PRO A 123 -8.71 -15.06 -5.35
N ARG A 124 -7.52 -15.25 -4.76
CA ARG A 124 -7.37 -15.08 -3.30
C ARG A 124 -7.63 -13.65 -2.84
N LEU A 125 -7.39 -12.67 -3.72
CA LEU A 125 -7.78 -11.28 -3.50
C LEU A 125 -9.30 -11.07 -3.40
N PHE A 126 -10.16 -12.09 -3.39
CA PHE A 126 -11.55 -11.92 -2.93
C PHE A 126 -11.69 -12.00 -1.40
N GLU A 127 -10.69 -12.60 -0.74
CA GLU A 127 -10.57 -12.85 0.70
C GLU A 127 -9.38 -12.06 1.27
N VAL A 128 -9.19 -10.83 0.79
CA VAL A 128 -8.08 -9.94 1.21
C VAL A 128 -8.07 -9.74 2.72
N TYR A 129 -9.25 -9.52 3.30
CA TYR A 129 -9.37 -9.20 4.72
C TYR A 129 -9.99 -10.36 5.49
N GLU A 130 -9.26 -10.87 6.47
CA GLU A 130 -9.72 -11.84 7.46
C GLU A 130 -9.76 -11.13 8.82
N ASN A 131 -10.93 -11.12 9.47
CA ASN A 131 -11.14 -10.40 10.74
C ASN A 131 -10.74 -8.91 10.71
N GLY A 132 -10.85 -8.26 9.55
CA GLY A 132 -10.46 -6.85 9.35
C GLY A 132 -8.97 -6.61 9.12
N LYS A 133 -8.14 -7.67 9.09
CA LYS A 133 -6.71 -7.62 8.81
C LYS A 133 -6.40 -8.18 7.43
N LEU A 134 -5.32 -7.73 6.81
CA LEU A 134 -4.83 -8.31 5.57
C LEU A 134 -4.35 -9.75 5.84
N SER A 135 -4.93 -10.71 5.11
CA SER A 135 -4.61 -12.14 5.23
C SER A 135 -3.16 -12.41 4.85
N SER A 136 -2.45 -13.19 5.67
CA SER A 136 -1.08 -13.63 5.41
C SER A 136 -0.96 -14.43 4.11
N ASN A 137 -1.95 -15.27 3.82
CA ASN A 137 -2.01 -16.06 2.58
C ASN A 137 -2.06 -15.20 1.31
N VAL A 138 -2.64 -14.00 1.41
CA VAL A 138 -2.67 -13.02 0.32
C VAL A 138 -1.30 -12.37 0.18
N VAL A 139 -0.68 -11.95 1.28
CA VAL A 139 0.69 -11.39 1.27
C VAL A 139 1.68 -12.37 0.63
N ASP A 140 1.66 -13.63 1.05
CA ASP A 140 2.55 -14.68 0.51
C ASP A 140 2.33 -14.91 -0.98
N GLU A 141 1.08 -14.89 -1.44
CA GLU A 141 0.78 -14.99 -2.87
C GLU A 141 1.34 -13.80 -3.65
N LEU A 142 1.15 -12.57 -3.15
CA LEU A 142 1.66 -11.37 -3.80
C LEU A 142 3.19 -11.38 -3.91
N ILE A 143 3.88 -11.83 -2.87
CA ILE A 143 5.34 -12.04 -2.89
C ILE A 143 5.70 -13.11 -3.95
N SER A 144 5.00 -14.25 -3.96
CA SER A 144 5.26 -15.33 -4.93
C SER A 144 5.03 -14.92 -6.40
N LEU A 145 4.19 -13.91 -6.61
CA LEU A 145 3.88 -13.34 -7.92
C LEU A 145 4.81 -12.20 -8.31
N ASP A 146 5.84 -11.89 -7.50
CA ASP A 146 6.77 -10.77 -7.71
C ASP A 146 6.01 -9.44 -7.89
N CYS A 147 4.92 -9.25 -7.13
CA CYS A 147 4.11 -8.05 -7.21
C CYS A 147 4.66 -6.96 -6.28
N GLY A 148 4.84 -5.75 -6.81
CA GLY A 148 5.20 -4.60 -5.99
C GLY A 148 3.95 -4.01 -5.34
N PHE A 149 3.84 -4.13 -4.02
CA PHE A 149 2.73 -3.60 -3.24
C PHE A 149 3.21 -2.96 -1.93
N PHE A 150 2.36 -2.11 -1.37
CA PHE A 150 2.52 -1.59 -0.02
C PHE A 150 1.14 -1.40 0.61
N ILE A 151 1.11 -1.29 1.93
CA ILE A 151 -0.14 -1.07 2.67
C ILE A 151 -0.13 0.34 3.23
N VAL A 152 -1.20 1.07 2.97
CA VAL A 152 -1.41 2.40 3.55
C VAL A 152 -2.16 2.23 4.85
N ASN A 153 -1.54 2.65 5.95
CA ASN A 153 -2.17 2.74 7.26
C ASN A 153 -1.89 4.10 7.91
N ASN A 154 -2.76 4.51 8.85
CA ASN A 154 -2.50 5.69 9.66
C ASN A 154 -2.09 5.26 11.06
N TYR A 155 -0.89 5.65 11.48
CA TYR A 155 -0.49 5.58 12.88
C TYR A 155 -0.68 6.98 13.48
N MET A 156 -1.49 7.07 14.54
CA MET A 156 -1.81 8.33 15.22
C MET A 156 -1.58 8.16 16.71
N PRO A 157 -1.10 9.20 17.43
CA PRO A 157 -0.75 10.55 16.94
C PRO A 157 0.65 10.66 16.29
N GLN A 158 1.45 9.60 16.26
CA GLN A 158 2.79 9.58 15.66
C GLN A 158 2.82 8.90 14.30
N GLY A 159 3.49 9.50 13.30
CA GLY A 159 3.71 8.91 11.97
C GLY A 159 2.67 9.27 10.93
N GLY A 160 1.43 9.56 11.33
CA GLY A 160 0.35 9.91 10.42
C GLY A 160 0.12 8.82 9.37
N LYS A 161 -0.03 9.23 8.10
CA LYS A 161 -0.15 8.29 6.97
C LYS A 161 1.21 7.68 6.66
N CYS A 162 1.32 6.36 6.84
CA CYS A 162 2.53 5.59 6.56
C CYS A 162 2.29 4.52 5.50
N LEU A 163 3.35 4.19 4.78
CA LEU A 163 3.40 3.13 3.77
C LEU A 163 4.17 1.96 4.37
N ILE A 164 3.54 0.81 4.50
CA ILE A 164 4.13 -0.41 5.04
C ILE A 164 4.61 -1.27 3.87
N PHE A 165 5.91 -1.54 3.82
CA PHE A 165 6.56 -2.45 2.87
C PHE A 165 6.94 -3.74 3.59
N ILE A 166 6.79 -4.87 2.91
CA ILE A 166 7.02 -6.21 3.49
C ILE A 166 8.47 -6.70 3.26
N ASP A 167 9.18 -6.07 2.33
CA ASP A 167 10.58 -6.33 2.02
C ASP A 167 11.31 -5.03 1.67
N ALA A 168 12.63 -5.07 1.66
CA ALA A 168 13.51 -3.92 1.43
C ALA A 168 13.88 -3.66 -0.04
N SER A 169 13.34 -4.42 -1.01
CA SER A 169 13.81 -4.39 -2.41
C SER A 169 13.68 -3.02 -3.08
N HIS A 170 12.68 -2.22 -2.71
CA HIS A 170 12.47 -0.87 -3.25
C HIS A 170 13.15 0.25 -2.46
N LEU A 171 13.81 -0.05 -1.33
CA LEU A 171 14.33 0.97 -0.41
C LEU A 171 15.38 1.87 -1.06
N ASP A 172 16.33 1.31 -1.80
CA ASP A 172 17.38 2.08 -2.48
C ASP A 172 16.82 3.04 -3.52
N LYS A 173 15.81 2.59 -4.29
CA LYS A 173 15.10 3.41 -5.28
C LYS A 173 14.37 4.57 -4.60
N ILE A 174 13.75 4.32 -3.45
CA ILE A 174 13.04 5.32 -2.65
C ILE A 174 14.02 6.36 -2.08
N GLN A 175 15.13 5.92 -1.49
CA GLN A 175 16.16 6.81 -0.95
C GLN A 175 16.77 7.70 -2.04
N LEU A 176 17.06 7.12 -3.20
CA LEU A 176 17.59 7.86 -4.35
C LEU A 176 16.59 8.92 -4.84
N ALA A 177 15.30 8.59 -4.94
CA ALA A 177 14.26 9.54 -5.35
C ALA A 177 14.11 10.70 -4.35
N ALA A 178 14.08 10.39 -3.05
CA ALA A 178 14.02 11.41 -2.00
C ALA A 178 15.22 12.36 -2.08
N LYS A 179 16.44 11.81 -2.23
CA LYS A 179 17.68 12.58 -2.40
C LYS A 179 17.63 13.49 -3.63
N ASN A 180 17.19 12.97 -4.78
CA ASN A 180 17.08 13.74 -6.03
C ASN A 180 16.09 14.91 -5.92
N MET A 181 15.13 14.82 -5.01
CA MET A 181 14.13 15.86 -4.75
C MET A 181 14.50 16.76 -3.56
N ASP A 182 15.70 16.64 -3.00
CA ASP A 182 16.13 17.39 -1.80
C ASP A 182 15.17 17.17 -0.62
N ILE A 183 14.71 15.93 -0.45
CA ILE A 183 13.92 15.47 0.69
C ILE A 183 14.88 14.72 1.60
N LYS A 184 15.03 15.17 2.84
CA LYS A 184 15.89 14.49 3.81
C LYS A 184 15.35 13.09 4.05
N PHE A 185 16.23 12.09 4.08
CA PHE A 185 15.88 10.72 4.44
C PHE A 185 16.45 10.40 5.82
N ASP A 186 15.57 10.14 6.79
CA ASP A 186 15.95 9.75 8.15
C ASP A 186 15.59 8.28 8.39
N ASP A 187 16.43 7.57 9.14
CA ASP A 187 16.15 6.20 9.62
C ASP A 187 16.10 6.23 11.15
N LEU A 188 14.95 5.89 11.73
CA LEU A 188 14.71 5.93 13.17
C LEU A 188 14.41 4.52 13.70
N PRO A 189 14.85 4.21 14.93
CA PRO A 189 14.76 2.86 15.47
C PRO A 189 13.35 2.43 15.87
N SER A 190 12.38 3.36 15.99
CA SER A 190 11.00 3.05 16.35
C SER A 190 10.04 4.20 16.02
N ILE A 191 8.74 3.91 16.01
CA ILE A 191 7.70 4.93 15.90
C ILE A 191 7.69 5.90 17.09
N ASP A 192 8.11 5.45 18.28
CA ASP A 192 8.19 6.30 19.49
C ASP A 192 9.28 7.37 19.39
N SER A 193 10.20 7.23 18.42
CA SER A 193 11.19 8.25 18.11
C SER A 193 10.59 9.47 17.40
N LEU A 194 9.33 9.36 16.93
CA LEU A 194 8.61 10.45 16.28
C LEU A 194 7.95 11.37 17.30
N LYS A 195 8.02 12.68 17.04
CA LYS A 195 7.24 13.67 17.80
C LYS A 195 5.78 13.58 17.39
N ALA A 196 4.87 13.53 18.36
CA ALA A 196 3.43 13.64 18.11
C ALA A 196 3.11 15.04 17.53
N TRP A 197 2.10 15.10 16.66
CA TRP A 197 1.62 16.34 16.04
C TRP A 197 0.10 16.40 16.06
#